data_AF-A0A7E4VF88-F1
#
_entry.id   AF-A0A7E4VF88-F1
#
_cell.length_a   1.000
_cell.length_b   1.000
_cell.length_c   1.000
_cell.angle_alpha   90.00
_cell.angle_beta   90.00
_cell.angle_gamma   90.00
#
_symmetry.space_group_name_H-M   'P 1'
#
loop_
_entity.id
_entity.type
_entity.pdbx_description
1 polymer ?
#
loop_
_entity_poly.entity_id
_entity_poly.type
_entity_poly.pdbx_seq_one_letter_code
_entity_poly.pdbx_strand_id
1 'polypeptide(L)'
;MFKTGILPILAVAIFAIAGNAQITVTRCTTNEFFTTCGTCEATCDNRSPVCDRACRPAGCFCRTGFVRHNGQCISPSRCPSGVNVVDRACGANEIYMTCGTCEGTCNNLNPVCDRMCRPAGCYCNSGSVRQNGRCIPISQCWNTVNVVDNNPWARTGRSVVKRYAAAGIMPNQVCRTNERYTTCGPCEPQCGQPNAACTLQCRPAGCYCFNGFSRRANGDCVRDADC
;
A
#
# COMPACT_ATOMS: atom_id res chain seq x y z
N MET A 1 79.99 16.08 56.98
CA MET A 1 79.26 16.83 55.94
C MET A 1 78.51 15.82 55.07
N PHE A 2 77.28 15.44 55.45
CA PHE A 2 76.43 14.54 54.66
C PHE A 2 75.32 15.36 54.02
N LYS A 3 75.30 15.40 52.68
CA LYS A 3 74.24 16.00 51.88
C LYS A 3 73.04 15.05 51.86
N THR A 4 71.93 15.41 52.50
CA THR A 4 70.64 14.73 52.32
C THR A 4 69.82 15.51 51.30
N GLY A 5 69.76 14.98 50.07
CA GLY A 5 68.91 15.48 49.00
C GLY A 5 67.45 15.13 49.28
N ILE A 6 66.58 16.14 49.32
CA ILE A 6 65.14 15.97 49.36
C ILE A 6 64.64 16.03 47.91
N LEU A 7 64.23 14.89 47.37
CA LEU A 7 63.48 14.82 46.11
C LEU A 7 62.06 15.35 46.36
N PRO A 8 61.55 16.32 45.58
CA PRO A 8 60.15 16.70 45.67
C PRO A 8 59.32 15.65 44.94
N ILE A 9 58.49 14.91 45.69
CA ILE A 9 57.49 14.02 45.11
C ILE A 9 56.44 14.90 44.44
N LEU A 10 56.48 14.95 43.10
CA LEU A 10 55.42 15.52 42.26
C LEU A 10 54.12 14.77 42.56
N ALA A 11 53.26 15.36 43.40
CA ALA A 11 51.89 14.92 43.56
C ALA A 11 51.12 15.27 42.27
N VAL A 12 51.13 14.36 41.31
CA VAL A 12 50.27 14.44 40.12
C VAL A 12 48.84 14.21 40.59
N ALA A 13 48.09 15.30 40.74
CA ALA A 13 46.66 15.24 40.96
C ALA A 13 45.98 14.75 39.67
N ILE A 14 45.69 13.45 39.61
CA ILE A 14 44.86 12.87 38.55
C ILE A 14 43.43 13.28 38.86
N PHE A 15 43.00 14.41 38.28
CA PHE A 15 41.59 14.76 38.21
C PHE A 15 40.92 13.80 37.23
N ALA A 16 40.34 12.72 37.74
CA ALA A 16 39.43 11.90 36.97
C ALA A 16 38.21 12.77 36.62
N ILE A 17 38.19 13.30 35.40
CA ILE A 17 37.02 13.98 34.84
C ILE A 17 35.97 12.89 34.65
N ALA A 18 35.09 12.72 35.64
CA ALA A 18 33.87 11.95 35.48
C ALA A 18 33.02 12.69 34.44
N GLY A 19 33.22 12.35 33.16
CA GLY A 19 32.40 12.85 32.07
C GLY A 19 30.97 12.37 32.30
N ASN A 20 30.10 13.26 32.75
CA ASN A 20 28.67 13.03 32.75
C ASN A 20 28.20 12.96 31.30
N ALA A 21 28.16 11.76 30.73
CA ALA A 21 27.48 11.50 29.48
C ALA A 21 25.97 11.63 29.74
N GLN A 22 25.43 12.85 29.58
CA GLN A 22 24.00 13.05 29.59
C GLN A 22 23.42 12.34 28.36
N ILE A 23 22.68 11.25 28.61
CA ILE A 23 21.91 10.55 27.58
C ILE A 23 20.74 11.48 27.21
N THR A 24 20.94 12.31 26.19
CA THR A 24 19.88 13.14 25.63
C THR A 24 18.95 12.25 24.81
N VAL A 25 17.80 11.90 25.37
CA VAL A 25 16.73 11.23 24.63
C VAL A 25 16.14 12.24 23.65
N THR A 26 16.52 12.14 22.37
CA THR A 26 15.96 12.98 21.31
C THR A 26 14.48 12.67 21.13
N ARG A 27 13.62 13.53 21.68
CA ARG A 27 12.17 13.44 21.50
C ARG A 27 11.75 14.32 20.34
N CYS A 28 11.23 13.69 19.30
CA CYS A 28 10.62 14.41 18.17
C CYS A 28 9.28 15.02 18.58
N THR A 29 8.91 16.10 17.90
CA THR A 29 7.69 16.85 18.21
C THR A 29 6.49 16.29 17.44
N THR A 30 5.35 16.98 17.50
CA THR A 30 4.11 16.57 16.83
C THR A 30 4.31 16.38 15.33
N ASN A 31 3.79 15.28 14.78
CA ASN A 31 3.91 14.87 13.38
C ASN A 31 5.33 14.58 12.88
N GLU A 32 6.27 14.36 13.80
CA GLU A 32 7.62 13.90 13.48
C GLU A 32 7.85 12.46 13.93
N PHE A 33 8.89 11.84 13.38
CA PHE A 33 9.45 10.57 13.83
C PHE A 33 10.97 10.61 13.80
N PHE A 34 11.62 9.92 14.74
CA PHE A 34 13.07 9.82 14.76
C PHE A 34 13.52 8.70 13.81
N THR A 35 14.55 8.96 13.01
CA THR A 35 15.23 7.94 12.19
C THR A 35 16.72 8.22 12.12
N THR A 36 17.53 7.15 12.00
CA THR A 36 18.98 7.23 11.81
C THR A 36 19.39 7.42 10.35
N CYS A 37 18.47 7.15 9.42
CA CYS A 37 18.59 7.41 8.00
C CYS A 37 17.31 8.14 7.55
N GLY A 38 17.40 9.46 7.44
CA GLY A 38 16.30 10.30 7.00
C GLY A 38 16.15 10.35 5.49
N THR A 39 15.01 10.86 5.04
CA THR A 39 14.71 11.16 3.63
C THR A 39 14.57 12.69 3.46
N CYS A 40 14.47 13.18 2.22
CA CYS A 40 14.16 14.59 2.02
C CYS A 40 12.71 14.91 2.39
N GLU A 41 12.45 16.06 3.00
CA GLU A 41 11.13 16.42 3.53
C GLU A 41 10.39 17.37 2.57
N ALA A 42 9.09 17.15 2.43
CA ALA A 42 8.21 18.09 1.74
C ALA A 42 8.10 19.40 2.53
N THR A 43 7.97 20.53 1.84
CA THR A 43 7.76 21.86 2.42
C THR A 43 6.47 22.50 1.90
N CYS A 44 6.07 23.63 2.47
CA CYS A 44 4.92 24.37 1.92
C CYS A 44 5.17 24.88 0.49
N ASP A 45 6.42 25.20 0.15
CA ASP A 45 6.82 25.68 -1.18
C ASP A 45 7.03 24.53 -2.17
N ASN A 46 7.42 23.35 -1.68
CA ASN A 46 7.62 22.15 -2.49
C ASN A 46 7.09 20.92 -1.74
N ARG A 47 5.82 20.60 -2.00
CA ARG A 47 5.14 19.46 -1.36
C ARG A 47 5.63 18.10 -1.87
N SER A 48 6.39 18.11 -2.96
CA SER A 48 6.76 16.93 -3.75
C SER A 48 8.23 16.98 -4.19
N PRO A 49 9.18 17.05 -3.23
CA PRO A 49 10.59 17.16 -3.55
C PRO A 49 11.11 15.87 -4.20
N VAL A 50 12.00 16.02 -5.18
CA VAL A 50 12.77 14.88 -5.70
C VAL A 50 13.83 14.54 -4.66
N CYS A 51 13.71 13.39 -4.01
CA CYS A 51 14.76 12.90 -3.12
C CYS A 51 15.71 12.00 -3.89
N ASP A 52 17.01 12.20 -3.69
CA ASP A 52 18.02 11.18 -3.93
C ASP A 52 17.85 10.00 -2.94
N ARG A 53 18.59 8.90 -3.17
CA ARG A 53 18.59 7.73 -2.27
C ARG A 53 19.54 7.88 -1.07
N ALA A 54 20.17 9.04 -0.89
CA ALA A 54 21.15 9.21 0.17
C ALA A 54 20.46 9.46 1.51
N CYS A 55 20.89 8.73 2.55
CA CYS A 55 20.43 8.92 3.91
C CYS A 55 20.74 10.34 4.38
N ARG A 56 19.72 11.08 4.80
CA ARG A 56 19.89 12.31 5.57
C ARG A 56 20.31 11.97 7.01
N PRO A 57 21.05 12.86 7.68
CA PRO A 57 21.55 12.63 9.04
C PRO A 57 20.46 12.18 10.02
N ALA A 58 20.87 11.44 11.05
CA ALA A 58 19.97 11.01 12.10
C ALA A 58 19.26 12.21 12.75
N GLY A 59 17.95 12.13 12.91
CA GLY A 59 17.15 13.25 13.41
C GLY A 59 15.65 13.01 13.36
N CYS A 60 14.90 14.08 13.59
CA CYS A 60 13.44 14.10 13.52
C CYS A 60 12.99 14.53 12.12
N PHE A 61 12.15 13.71 11.50
CA PHE A 61 11.63 13.93 10.15
C PHE A 61 10.10 13.97 10.18
N CYS A 62 9.49 14.78 9.31
CA CYS A 62 8.05 14.84 9.14
C CYS A 62 7.51 13.49 8.71
N ARG A 63 6.43 13.06 9.37
CA ARG A 63 5.67 11.88 8.97
C ARG A 63 5.10 12.07 7.57
N THR A 64 4.89 10.97 6.86
CA THR A 64 4.26 10.95 5.55
C THR A 64 2.94 11.74 5.55
N GLY A 65 2.78 12.64 4.57
CA GLY A 65 1.61 13.51 4.45
C GLY A 65 1.70 14.86 5.18
N PHE A 66 2.77 15.10 5.95
CA PHE A 66 3.06 16.41 6.57
C PHE A 66 4.17 17.14 5.83
N VAL A 67 4.16 18.47 5.92
CA VAL A 67 5.16 19.34 5.31
C VAL A 67 5.89 20.14 6.38
N ARG A 68 7.19 20.34 6.20
CA ARG A 68 8.00 21.19 7.08
C ARG A 68 7.79 22.66 6.71
N HIS A 69 7.40 23.46 7.69
CA HIS A 69 7.27 24.90 7.57
C HIS A 69 7.70 25.55 8.90
N ASN A 70 8.63 26.50 8.84
CA ASN A 70 9.20 27.17 10.01
C ASN A 70 9.64 26.20 11.13
N GLY A 71 10.29 25.09 10.74
CA GLY A 71 10.79 24.09 11.68
C GLY A 71 9.74 23.12 12.22
N GLN A 72 8.46 23.26 11.89
CA GLN A 72 7.38 22.39 12.35
C GLN A 72 6.78 21.56 11.21
N CYS A 73 6.34 20.33 11.53
CA CYS A 73 5.61 19.47 10.61
C CYS A 73 4.11 19.74 10.71
N ILE A 74 3.57 20.46 9.73
CA ILE A 74 2.18 20.88 9.67
C ILE A 74 1.42 20.14 8.57
N SER A 75 0.08 20.16 8.65
CA SER A 75 -0.75 19.68 7.54
C SER A 75 -0.57 20.61 6.35
N PRO A 76 -0.56 20.11 5.10
CA PRO A 76 -0.49 20.94 3.89
C PRO A 76 -1.59 22.02 3.83
N SER A 77 -2.75 21.75 4.43
CA SER A 77 -3.86 22.70 4.55
C SER A 77 -3.56 23.93 5.42
N ARG A 78 -2.54 23.85 6.27
CA ARG A 78 -2.10 24.94 7.18
C ARG A 78 -0.94 25.77 6.60
N CYS A 79 -0.56 25.53 5.34
CA CYS A 79 0.42 26.38 4.68
C CYS A 79 -0.11 27.81 4.46
N PRO A 80 0.77 28.85 4.50
CA PRO A 80 0.36 30.21 4.21
C PRO A 80 -0.28 30.35 2.83
N SER A 81 -1.27 31.24 2.71
CA SER A 81 -1.86 31.60 1.42
C SER A 81 -0.86 32.42 0.59
N GLY A 82 -0.80 32.18 -0.74
CA GLY A 82 0.10 32.91 -1.64
C GLY A 82 1.50 32.28 -1.82
N VAL A 83 1.73 31.09 -1.28
CA VAL A 83 2.93 30.31 -1.60
C VAL A 83 2.84 29.83 -3.06
N ASN A 84 3.88 30.09 -3.85
CA ASN A 84 4.07 29.43 -5.15
C ASN A 84 4.43 27.97 -4.87
N VAL A 85 3.42 27.15 -4.64
CA VAL A 85 3.61 25.73 -4.46
C VAL A 85 4.14 25.22 -5.79
N VAL A 86 5.40 24.80 -5.83
CA VAL A 86 5.89 23.87 -6.85
C VAL A 86 5.30 22.53 -6.48
N ASP A 87 3.98 22.46 -6.59
CA ASP A 87 3.27 21.22 -6.61
C ASP A 87 3.66 20.66 -7.98
N ARG A 88 4.47 19.60 -7.99
CA ARG A 88 4.19 18.56 -8.96
C ARG A 88 2.84 18.00 -8.57
N ALA A 89 1.78 18.80 -8.79
CA ALA A 89 0.43 18.53 -8.33
C ALA A 89 0.05 17.22 -8.98
N CYS A 90 0.10 16.18 -8.17
CA CYS A 90 -0.47 14.93 -8.55
C CYS A 90 -1.99 15.13 -8.63
N GLY A 91 -2.61 14.51 -9.63
CA GLY A 91 -4.04 14.60 -9.84
C GLY A 91 -4.83 13.98 -8.68
N ALA A 92 -6.16 14.00 -8.82
CA ALA A 92 -7.01 13.30 -7.87
C ALA A 92 -6.62 11.82 -7.74
N ASN A 93 -6.57 11.34 -6.50
CA ASN A 93 -6.14 9.98 -6.12
C ASN A 93 -4.69 9.63 -6.49
N GLU A 94 -3.84 10.62 -6.74
CA GLU A 94 -2.41 10.43 -6.94
C GLU A 94 -1.61 10.97 -5.76
N ILE A 95 -0.47 10.33 -5.50
CA ILE A 95 0.52 10.74 -4.51
C ILE A 95 1.89 10.73 -5.18
N TYR A 96 2.70 11.74 -4.90
CA TYR A 96 4.07 11.74 -5.40
C TYR A 96 4.93 10.75 -4.62
N MET A 97 5.69 9.95 -5.35
CA MET A 97 6.65 9.00 -4.78
C MET A 97 8.01 9.18 -5.45
N THR A 98 9.08 9.20 -4.66
CA THR A 98 10.47 9.21 -5.15
C THR A 98 10.95 7.81 -5.55
N CYS A 99 10.35 6.78 -4.97
CA CYS A 99 10.44 5.38 -5.38
C CYS A 99 9.02 4.93 -5.75
N GLY A 100 8.70 4.96 -7.04
CA GLY A 100 7.38 4.66 -7.55
C GLY A 100 6.98 3.19 -7.40
N THR A 101 5.67 2.95 -7.31
CA THR A 101 5.08 1.61 -7.23
C THR A 101 4.68 1.08 -8.61
N CYS A 102 4.42 -0.22 -8.70
CA CYS A 102 3.77 -0.81 -9.86
C CYS A 102 2.24 -0.72 -9.66
N GLU A 103 1.59 0.18 -10.42
CA GLU A 103 0.17 0.53 -10.27
C GLU A 103 -0.73 -0.50 -10.95
N GLY A 104 -1.85 -0.83 -10.30
CA GLY A 104 -2.93 -1.57 -10.95
C GLY A 104 -3.69 -0.73 -12.00
N THR A 105 -4.45 -1.40 -12.85
CA THR A 105 -5.38 -0.82 -13.82
C THR A 105 -6.76 -1.48 -13.66
N CYS A 106 -7.82 -0.96 -14.28
CA CYS A 106 -9.13 -1.63 -14.21
C CYS A 106 -9.18 -3.02 -14.87
N ASN A 107 -8.20 -3.34 -15.72
CA ASN A 107 -8.04 -4.66 -16.34
C ASN A 107 -7.12 -5.59 -15.54
N ASN A 108 -6.37 -5.05 -14.57
CA ASN A 108 -5.50 -5.80 -13.68
C ASN A 108 -5.25 -5.01 -12.39
N LEU A 109 -6.09 -5.24 -11.38
CA LEU A 109 -6.05 -4.49 -10.13
C LEU A 109 -4.80 -4.78 -9.29
N ASN A 110 -4.28 -6.01 -9.38
CA ASN A 110 -3.14 -6.46 -8.59
C ASN A 110 -2.07 -7.06 -9.51
N PRO A 111 -1.34 -6.22 -10.25
CA PRO A 111 -0.25 -6.68 -11.09
C PRO A 111 0.84 -7.31 -10.23
N VAL A 112 1.50 -8.34 -10.77
CA VAL A 112 2.69 -8.90 -10.13
C VAL A 112 3.81 -7.87 -10.24
N CYS A 113 4.25 -7.35 -9.11
CA CYS A 113 5.28 -6.32 -9.05
C CYS A 113 6.63 -6.91 -8.61
N ASP A 114 7.69 -6.50 -9.29
CA ASP A 114 9.06 -6.70 -8.81
C ASP A 114 9.38 -5.75 -7.64
N ARG A 115 10.53 -5.96 -6.97
CA ARG A 115 10.97 -5.11 -5.85
C ARG A 115 11.69 -3.82 -6.30
N MET A 116 11.67 -3.47 -7.59
CA MET A 116 12.38 -2.32 -8.11
C MET A 116 11.51 -1.06 -8.08
N CYS A 117 12.09 0.05 -7.62
CA CYS A 117 11.45 1.37 -7.69
C CYS A 117 11.16 1.75 -9.15
N ARG A 118 9.92 2.14 -9.43
CA ARG A 118 9.60 2.92 -10.64
C ARG A 118 10.12 4.37 -10.49
N PRO A 119 10.33 5.10 -11.59
CA PRO A 119 10.88 6.47 -11.54
C PRO A 119 10.11 7.41 -10.61
N ALA A 120 10.75 8.45 -10.10
CA ALA A 120 10.05 9.42 -9.26
C ALA A 120 8.90 10.10 -10.05
N GLY A 121 7.71 10.17 -9.47
CA GLY A 121 6.50 10.63 -10.18
C GLY A 121 5.22 10.54 -9.35
N CYS A 122 4.08 10.82 -9.99
CA CYS A 122 2.76 10.68 -9.38
C CYS A 122 2.23 9.26 -9.60
N TYR A 123 1.82 8.61 -8.51
CA TYR A 123 1.33 7.24 -8.49
C TYR A 123 -0.02 7.16 -7.79
N CYS A 124 -0.88 6.22 -8.18
CA CYS A 124 -2.17 5.98 -7.57
C CYS A 124 -2.03 5.67 -6.09
N ASN A 125 -2.82 6.35 -5.26
CA ASN A 125 -2.90 6.05 -3.84
C ASN A 125 -3.64 4.72 -3.58
N SER A 126 -3.57 4.23 -2.35
CA SER A 126 -4.24 2.98 -1.97
C SER A 126 -5.75 3.03 -2.26
N GLY A 127 -6.29 1.96 -2.86
CA GLY A 127 -7.72 1.87 -3.23
C GLY A 127 -8.06 2.50 -4.58
N SER A 128 -7.08 3.01 -5.32
CA SER A 128 -7.24 3.52 -6.69
C SER A 128 -6.33 2.79 -7.69
N VAL A 129 -6.69 2.85 -8.97
CA VAL A 129 -5.96 2.25 -10.09
C VAL A 129 -5.88 3.20 -11.27
N ARG A 130 -4.85 3.05 -12.11
CA ARG A 130 -4.62 3.94 -13.25
C ARG A 130 -5.46 3.49 -14.45
N GLN A 131 -6.33 4.39 -14.92
CA GLN A 131 -7.17 4.21 -16.09
C GLN A 131 -7.12 5.47 -16.95
N ASN A 132 -6.78 5.34 -18.23
CA ASN A 132 -6.69 6.46 -19.18
C ASN A 132 -5.84 7.64 -18.66
N GLY A 133 -4.71 7.34 -18.01
CA GLY A 133 -3.79 8.35 -17.47
C GLY A 133 -4.23 9.00 -16.15
N ARG A 134 -5.33 8.57 -15.54
CA ARG A 134 -5.84 9.08 -14.26
C ARG A 134 -6.00 7.97 -13.23
N CYS A 135 -5.81 8.29 -11.95
CA CYS A 135 -6.13 7.37 -10.86
C CYS A 135 -7.60 7.51 -10.47
N ILE A 136 -8.34 6.42 -10.64
CA ILE A 136 -9.75 6.34 -10.26
C ILE A 136 -9.92 5.32 -9.12
N PRO A 137 -10.85 5.53 -8.18
CA PRO A 137 -11.19 4.52 -7.20
C PRO A 137 -11.54 3.20 -7.88
N ILE A 138 -11.16 2.07 -7.29
CA ILE A 138 -11.44 0.73 -7.85
C ILE A 138 -12.94 0.53 -8.09
N SER A 139 -13.80 1.15 -7.29
CA SER A 139 -15.27 1.15 -7.48
C SER A 139 -15.73 1.80 -8.80
N GLN A 140 -14.88 2.60 -9.43
CA GLN A 140 -15.11 3.25 -10.71
C GLN A 140 -14.51 2.49 -11.90
N CYS A 141 -14.05 1.25 -11.70
CA CYS A 141 -13.73 0.34 -12.80
C CYS A 141 -15.02 -0.28 -13.38
N TRP A 142 -15.50 0.30 -14.48
CA TRP A 142 -16.72 -0.12 -15.18
C TRP A 142 -16.29 -0.92 -16.41
N ASN A 143 -16.01 -2.21 -16.23
CA ASN A 143 -15.76 -3.05 -17.39
C ASN A 143 -17.12 -3.35 -18.04
N THR A 144 -17.49 -2.59 -19.06
CA THR A 144 -18.60 -2.96 -19.96
C THR A 144 -18.15 -4.18 -20.75
N VAL A 145 -18.38 -5.37 -20.21
CA VAL A 145 -18.46 -6.55 -21.06
C VAL A 145 -19.72 -6.36 -21.88
N ASN A 146 -19.58 -6.14 -23.19
CA ASN A 146 -20.68 -6.39 -24.12
C ASN A 146 -20.93 -7.90 -24.10
N VAL A 147 -21.71 -8.36 -23.12
CA VAL A 147 -22.27 -9.70 -23.17
C VAL A 147 -23.29 -9.64 -24.29
N VAL A 148 -22.94 -10.19 -25.45
CA VAL A 148 -23.95 -10.61 -26.42
C VAL A 148 -24.70 -11.74 -25.72
N ASP A 149 -25.79 -11.38 -25.05
CA ASP A 149 -26.64 -12.33 -24.35
C ASP A 149 -27.44 -13.09 -25.42
N ASN A 150 -26.84 -14.15 -25.99
CA ASN A 150 -27.53 -15.06 -26.90
C ASN A 150 -28.44 -16.02 -26.12
N ASN A 151 -29.24 -15.50 -25.18
CA ASN A 151 -30.22 -16.28 -24.43
C ASN A 151 -31.54 -16.37 -25.23
N PRO A 152 -31.96 -17.57 -25.69
CA PRO A 152 -33.17 -17.73 -26.49
C PRO A 152 -34.49 -17.50 -25.73
N TRP A 153 -34.47 -17.26 -24.42
CA TRP A 153 -35.68 -17.15 -23.59
C TRP A 153 -35.89 -15.80 -22.89
N ALA A 154 -35.15 -14.75 -23.26
CA ALA A 154 -35.41 -13.39 -22.78
C ALA A 154 -36.72 -12.82 -23.40
N ARG A 155 -37.87 -13.16 -22.82
CA ARG A 155 -39.22 -12.77 -23.32
C ARG A 155 -39.60 -11.29 -23.11
N THR A 156 -38.70 -10.43 -22.66
CA THR A 156 -38.90 -8.98 -22.65
C THR A 156 -37.59 -8.28 -22.95
N GLY A 157 -37.48 -7.69 -24.14
CA GLY A 157 -36.30 -6.98 -24.64
C GLY A 157 -36.02 -5.67 -23.88
N ARG A 158 -35.57 -5.78 -22.62
CA ARG A 158 -34.99 -4.67 -21.88
C ARG A 158 -33.58 -5.06 -21.46
N SER A 159 -32.60 -4.42 -22.06
CA SER A 159 -31.19 -4.53 -21.71
C SER A 159 -30.99 -4.17 -20.24
N VAL A 160 -31.02 -5.16 -19.36
CA VAL A 160 -30.58 -4.99 -17.97
C VAL A 160 -29.05 -5.00 -17.97
N VAL A 161 -28.46 -3.82 -18.08
CA VAL A 161 -27.02 -3.64 -17.85
C VAL A 161 -26.76 -3.96 -16.39
N LYS A 162 -26.45 -5.21 -16.05
CA LYS A 162 -26.07 -5.58 -14.68
C LYS A 162 -24.67 -5.03 -14.42
N ARG A 163 -24.59 -4.03 -13.54
CA ARG A 163 -23.35 -3.33 -13.17
C ARG A 163 -22.62 -4.14 -12.12
N TYR A 164 -21.58 -4.86 -12.50
CA TYR A 164 -20.69 -5.54 -11.56
C TYR A 164 -19.44 -4.69 -11.34
N ALA A 165 -19.09 -4.44 -10.07
CA ALA A 165 -17.80 -3.85 -9.71
C ALA A 165 -16.70 -4.86 -10.07
N ALA A 166 -15.70 -4.42 -10.83
CA ALA A 166 -14.53 -5.23 -11.13
C ALA A 166 -13.77 -5.51 -9.82
N ALA A 167 -14.04 -6.65 -9.20
CA ALA A 167 -13.15 -7.26 -8.23
C ALA A 167 -12.38 -8.37 -8.96
N GLY A 168 -11.14 -8.09 -9.35
CA GLY A 168 -10.12 -9.10 -9.61
C GLY A 168 -10.28 -10.00 -10.84
N ILE A 169 -10.70 -9.49 -12.00
CA ILE A 169 -10.82 -10.30 -13.22
C ILE A 169 -9.55 -10.18 -14.07
N MET A 170 -8.72 -11.22 -14.06
CA MET A 170 -7.76 -11.50 -15.15
C MET A 170 -8.53 -11.76 -16.45
N PRO A 171 -8.06 -11.32 -17.63
CA PRO A 171 -8.83 -11.24 -18.87
C PRO A 171 -9.28 -12.59 -19.49
N ASN A 172 -9.25 -13.71 -18.77
CA ASN A 172 -9.85 -14.94 -19.26
C ASN A 172 -10.39 -15.91 -18.19
N GLN A 173 -10.61 -15.49 -16.94
CA GLN A 173 -11.18 -16.36 -15.90
C GLN A 173 -12.28 -15.62 -15.13
N VAL A 174 -13.44 -15.50 -15.77
CA VAL A 174 -14.66 -14.98 -15.14
C VAL A 174 -15.37 -16.14 -14.47
N CYS A 175 -15.47 -16.10 -13.14
CA CYS A 175 -16.21 -17.08 -12.38
C CYS A 175 -17.72 -16.85 -12.49
N ARG A 176 -18.51 -17.92 -12.39
CA ARG A 176 -19.97 -17.85 -12.45
C ARG A 176 -20.55 -17.26 -11.17
N THR A 177 -21.85 -17.05 -11.14
CA THR A 177 -22.56 -16.59 -9.93
C THR A 177 -22.25 -17.52 -8.76
N ASN A 178 -21.94 -16.92 -7.61
CA ASN A 178 -21.57 -17.59 -6.36
C ASN A 178 -20.24 -18.37 -6.39
N GLU A 179 -19.34 -18.01 -7.31
CA GLU A 179 -17.98 -18.53 -7.36
C GLU A 179 -16.92 -17.43 -7.10
N ARG A 180 -15.77 -17.85 -6.57
CA ARG A 180 -14.54 -17.03 -6.45
C ARG A 180 -13.36 -17.72 -7.09
N TYR A 181 -12.51 -16.94 -7.74
CA TYR A 181 -11.22 -17.41 -8.20
C TYR A 181 -10.26 -17.58 -7.03
N THR A 182 -9.52 -18.67 -7.01
CA THR A 182 -8.43 -18.89 -6.06
C THR A 182 -7.29 -19.65 -6.73
N THR A 183 -6.05 -19.38 -6.32
CA THR A 183 -4.84 -20.08 -6.78
C THR A 183 -4.61 -21.42 -6.06
N CYS A 184 -5.22 -21.60 -4.88
CA CYS A 184 -5.31 -22.86 -4.15
C CYS A 184 -6.79 -23.16 -3.92
N GLY A 185 -7.36 -24.05 -4.74
CA GLY A 185 -8.78 -24.37 -4.74
C GLY A 185 -9.19 -25.18 -3.51
N PRO A 186 -10.28 -24.83 -2.82
CA PRO A 186 -10.86 -25.69 -1.81
C PRO A 186 -11.54 -26.90 -2.45
N CYS A 187 -11.73 -27.94 -1.66
CA CYS A 187 -12.64 -29.03 -2.00
C CYS A 187 -14.09 -28.54 -1.83
N GLU A 188 -14.89 -28.58 -2.92
CA GLU A 188 -16.27 -28.08 -2.92
C GLU A 188 -17.29 -29.19 -2.61
N PRO A 189 -18.30 -28.91 -1.77
CA PRO A 189 -19.43 -29.81 -1.60
C PRO A 189 -20.30 -29.86 -2.87
N GLN A 190 -20.87 -31.03 -3.16
CA GLN A 190 -21.84 -31.23 -4.25
C GLN A 190 -23.23 -31.38 -3.62
N CYS A 191 -24.27 -30.84 -4.27
CA CYS A 191 -25.65 -31.10 -3.84
C CYS A 191 -25.91 -32.62 -3.80
N GLY A 192 -26.49 -33.10 -2.70
CA GLY A 192 -26.76 -34.53 -2.49
C GLY A 192 -25.55 -35.37 -2.07
N GLN A 193 -24.35 -34.79 -1.95
CA GLN A 193 -23.17 -35.44 -1.38
C GLN A 193 -22.44 -34.52 -0.39
N PRO A 194 -22.98 -34.36 0.83
CA PRO A 194 -22.43 -33.45 1.84
C PRO A 194 -21.05 -33.88 2.37
N ASN A 195 -20.64 -35.13 2.15
CA ASN A 195 -19.37 -35.69 2.66
C ASN A 195 -18.40 -36.04 1.52
N ALA A 196 -18.03 -35.06 0.70
CA ALA A 196 -16.90 -35.23 -0.20
C ALA A 196 -15.62 -35.44 0.62
N ALA A 197 -14.93 -36.57 0.45
CA ALA A 197 -13.68 -36.85 1.14
C ALA A 197 -12.58 -35.89 0.64
N CYS A 198 -12.36 -34.81 1.37
CA CYS A 198 -11.41 -33.78 1.02
C CYS A 198 -10.02 -34.08 1.60
N THR A 199 -8.99 -34.00 0.75
CA THR A 199 -7.60 -34.02 1.22
C THR A 199 -7.19 -32.61 1.65
N LEU A 200 -6.12 -32.49 2.44
CA LEU A 200 -5.52 -31.20 2.80
C LEU A 200 -4.78 -30.53 1.63
N GLN A 201 -4.79 -31.15 0.45
CA GLN A 201 -4.08 -30.69 -0.73
C GLN A 201 -4.96 -29.73 -1.53
N CYS A 202 -4.38 -28.60 -1.94
CA CYS A 202 -5.05 -27.63 -2.80
C CYS A 202 -5.49 -28.28 -4.11
N ARG A 203 -6.72 -27.96 -4.54
CA ARG A 203 -7.12 -28.15 -5.94
C ARG A 203 -6.45 -27.06 -6.82
N PRO A 204 -6.31 -27.28 -8.14
CA PRO A 204 -5.66 -26.34 -9.05
C PRO A 204 -6.27 -24.93 -9.01
N ALA A 205 -5.57 -23.93 -9.54
CA ALA A 205 -6.13 -22.59 -9.65
C ALA A 205 -7.40 -22.59 -10.52
N GLY A 206 -8.45 -21.90 -10.10
CA GLY A 206 -9.75 -21.92 -10.78
C GLY A 206 -10.87 -21.22 -10.00
N CYS A 207 -12.09 -21.33 -10.52
CA CYS A 207 -13.31 -20.80 -9.91
C CYS A 207 -14.00 -21.84 -9.02
N TYR A 208 -14.25 -21.47 -7.77
CA TYR A 208 -14.82 -22.35 -6.76
C TYR A 208 -15.97 -21.67 -6.02
N CYS A 209 -17.02 -22.41 -5.65
CA CYS A 209 -18.16 -21.96 -4.87
C CYS A 209 -17.70 -21.26 -3.58
N PHE A 210 -18.43 -20.22 -3.19
CA PHE A 210 -18.25 -19.60 -1.88
C PHE A 210 -18.54 -20.59 -0.74
N ASN A 211 -18.03 -20.29 0.45
CA ASN A 211 -18.43 -21.00 1.66
C ASN A 211 -19.94 -20.80 1.89
N GLY A 212 -20.66 -21.89 2.17
CA GLY A 212 -22.13 -21.91 2.26
C GLY A 212 -22.86 -22.16 0.93
N PHE A 213 -22.11 -22.48 -0.14
CA PHE A 213 -22.65 -22.84 -1.45
C PHE A 213 -22.12 -24.19 -1.91
N SER A 214 -22.99 -24.95 -2.55
CA SER A 214 -22.74 -26.29 -3.08
C SER A 214 -23.00 -26.36 -4.58
N ARG A 215 -22.19 -27.16 -5.28
CA ARG A 215 -22.26 -27.28 -6.73
C ARG A 215 -23.32 -28.30 -7.15
N ARG A 216 -24.18 -27.91 -8.09
CA ARG A 216 -25.16 -28.79 -8.76
C ARG A 216 -24.52 -29.53 -9.94
N ALA A 217 -25.18 -30.59 -10.41
CA ALA A 217 -24.75 -31.34 -11.59
C ALA A 217 -24.64 -30.51 -12.88
N ASN A 218 -25.40 -29.41 -12.99
CA ASN A 218 -25.35 -28.47 -14.11
C ASN A 218 -24.18 -27.46 -14.02
N GLY A 219 -23.40 -27.52 -12.93
CA GLY A 219 -22.24 -26.67 -12.69
C GLY A 219 -22.52 -25.38 -11.93
N ASP A 220 -23.77 -25.09 -11.53
CA ASP A 220 -24.10 -23.88 -10.77
C ASP A 220 -23.83 -24.03 -9.27
N CYS A 221 -23.30 -22.98 -8.63
CA CYS A 221 -23.18 -22.88 -7.19
C CYS A 221 -24.44 -22.25 -6.60
N VAL A 222 -25.17 -23.01 -5.78
CA VAL A 222 -26.37 -22.55 -5.05
C VAL A 222 -26.13 -22.62 -3.54
N ARG A 223 -26.92 -21.91 -2.74
CA ARG A 223 -26.79 -22.02 -1.27
C ARG A 223 -27.04 -23.47 -0.87
N ASP A 224 -26.40 -23.92 0.20
CA ASP A 224 -26.56 -25.30 0.67
C ASP A 224 -28.02 -25.65 1.00
N ALA A 225 -28.81 -24.66 1.43
CA ALA A 225 -30.26 -24.80 1.68
C ALA A 225 -31.11 -24.87 0.39
N ASP A 226 -30.54 -24.48 -0.74
CA ASP A 226 -31.15 -24.57 -2.06
C ASP A 226 -30.63 -25.82 -2.82
N CYS A 227 -29.84 -26.69 -2.18
CA CYS A 227 -29.74 -28.09 -2.57
C CYS A 227 -30.96 -28.85 -2.02
#